data_AF-A0A973PA99-F1
#
_entry.id   AF-A0A973PA99-F1
#
_cell.length_a   1.000
_cell.length_b   1.000
_cell.length_c   1.000
_cell.angle_alpha   90.00
_cell.angle_beta   90.00
_cell.angle_gamma   90.00
#
_symmetry.space_group_name_H-M   'P 1'
#
loop_
_entity.id
_entity.type
_entity.pdbx_description
1 polymer ?
#
loop_
_entity_poly.entity_id
_entity_poly.type
_entity_poly.pdbx_seq_one_letter_code
_entity_poly.pdbx_strand_id
1 'polypeptide(L)' 'MRVYLPCTLPALAKAVAAGELGPAPMTGFAVTPALTEWYASGDTEELEYVALTEAARASLRMLAADRADGVAGA' A
#
# COMPACT_ATOMS: atom_id res chain seq x y z
N MET A 1 13.01 -8.48 -2.18
CA MET A 1 12.02 -8.26 -1.12
C MET A 1 11.51 -6.84 -1.25
N ARG A 2 10.26 -6.66 -1.67
CA ARG A 2 9.63 -5.37 -1.97
C ARG A 2 8.58 -5.07 -0.91
N VAL A 3 8.51 -3.81 -0.47
CA VAL A 3 7.46 -3.31 0.43
C VAL A 3 6.59 -2.33 -0.35
N TYR A 4 5.30 -2.60 -0.38
CA TYR A 4 4.29 -1.77 -1.01
C TYR A 4 3.59 -0.93 0.06
N LEU A 5 3.68 0.39 -0.10
CA LEU A 5 3.06 1.35 0.81
C LEU A 5 1.80 1.92 0.15
N PRO A 6 0.61 1.75 0.73
CA PRO A 6 -0.61 2.36 0.23
C PRO A 6 -0.51 3.88 0.29
N CYS A 7 -1.03 4.55 -0.72
CA CYS A 7 -0.97 6.00 -0.82
C CYS A 7 -2.04 6.55 -1.76
N THR A 8 -2.44 7.81 -1.56
CA THR A 8 -3.24 8.60 -2.51
C THR A 8 -2.34 9.56 -3.27
N LEU A 9 -2.77 10.04 -4.45
CA LEU A 9 -1.96 10.98 -5.25
C LEU A 9 -1.57 12.26 -4.47
N PRO A 10 -2.47 12.91 -3.71
CA PRO A 10 -2.10 14.07 -2.89
C PRO A 10 -1.09 13.72 -1.80
N ALA A 11 -1.26 12.57 -1.13
CA ALA A 11 -0.32 12.13 -0.09
C ALA A 11 1.06 11.81 -0.67
N LEU A 12 1.12 11.19 -1.86
CA LEU A 12 2.38 10.91 -2.56
C LEU A 12 3.09 12.20 -2.97
N ALA A 13 2.36 13.19 -3.49
CA ALA A 13 2.94 14.48 -3.84
C ALA A 13 3.59 15.17 -2.63
N LYS A 14 2.93 15.12 -1.46
CA LYS A 14 3.50 15.64 -0.19
C LYS A 14 4.76 14.89 0.22
N ALA A 15 4.75 13.56 0.14
CA ALA A 15 5.91 12.74 0.47
C ALA A 15 7.11 13.02 -0.45
N VAL A 16 6.85 13.17 -1.75
CA VAL A 16 7.89 13.55 -2.73
C VAL A 16 8.48 14.92 -2.42
N ALA A 17 7.64 15.90 -2.08
CA ALA A 17 8.10 17.23 -1.71
C ALA A 17 8.89 17.24 -0.38
N ALA A 18 8.50 16.42 0.58
CA ALA A 18 9.18 16.27 1.87
C ALA A 18 10.46 15.43 1.78
N GLY A 19 10.58 14.56 0.77
CA GLY A 19 11.68 13.59 0.65
C GLY A 19 11.56 12.41 1.61
N GLU A 20 10.42 12.26 2.30
CA GLU A 20 10.18 11.23 3.30
C GLU A 20 8.72 10.77 3.33
N LEU A 21 8.49 9.58 3.88
CA LEU A 21 7.17 9.01 4.12
C LEU A 21 6.91 8.97 5.62
N GLY A 22 5.74 9.42 6.06
CA GLY A 22 5.38 9.42 7.47
C GLY A 22 4.24 10.39 7.83
N PRO A 23 3.95 10.54 9.13
CA PRO A 23 4.66 9.95 10.28
C PRO A 23 4.36 8.46 10.51
N ALA A 24 5.25 7.76 11.21
CA ALA A 24 5.03 6.38 11.67
C ALA A 24 4.00 6.32 12.82
N PRO A 25 3.30 5.19 13.02
CA PRO A 25 3.39 3.94 12.26
C PRO A 25 2.67 4.00 10.91
N MET A 26 3.24 3.33 9.90
CA MET A 26 2.64 3.16 8.58
C MET A 26 2.31 1.69 8.33
N THR A 27 1.26 1.44 7.55
CA THR A 27 0.94 0.07 7.10
C THR A 27 1.70 -0.22 5.80
N GLY A 28 2.50 -1.27 5.79
CA GLY A 28 3.18 -1.77 4.60
C GLY A 28 2.78 -3.20 4.27
N PHE A 29 2.82 -3.54 2.99
CA PHE A 29 2.44 -4.84 2.46
C PHE A 29 3.65 -5.45 1.76
N ALA A 30 3.96 -6.69 2.08
CA ALA A 30 5.07 -7.42 1.50
C ALA A 30 4.74 -8.91 1.48
N VAL A 31 5.52 -9.69 0.74
CA VAL A 31 5.49 -11.14 0.88
C VAL A 31 5.98 -11.49 2.29
N THR A 32 5.11 -12.09 3.09
CA THR A 32 5.42 -12.56 4.45
C THR A 32 5.64 -14.07 4.44
N PRO A 33 6.37 -14.63 5.43
CA PRO A 33 6.47 -16.08 5.57
C PRO A 33 5.11 -16.77 5.63
N ALA A 34 4.15 -16.19 6.37
CA ALA A 34 2.79 -16.70 6.45
C ALA A 34 2.06 -16.69 5.10
N LEU A 35 2.30 -15.67 4.26
CA LEU A 35 1.73 -15.62 2.91
C LEU A 35 2.31 -16.72 2.01
N THR A 36 3.63 -16.94 2.07
CA THR A 36 4.30 -17.99 1.32
C THR A 36 3.82 -19.38 1.72
N GLU A 37 3.58 -19.63 3.00
CA GLU A 37 3.07 -20.92 3.49
C GLU A 37 1.61 -21.19 3.08
N TRP A 38 0.77 -20.15 3.00
CA TRP A 38 -0.63 -20.28 2.58
C TRP A 38 -0.80 -20.55 1.08
N TYR A 39 0.12 -20.05 0.25
CA TYR A 39 0.14 -20.30 -1.19
C TYR A 39 1.01 -21.53 -1.50
N ALA A 40 0.39 -22.71 -1.41
CA ALA A 40 1.03 -24.00 -1.65
C ALA A 40 1.67 -24.16 -3.04
N SER A 41 1.24 -23.35 -4.01
CA SER A 41 1.85 -23.20 -5.32
C SER A 41 1.78 -21.74 -5.74
N GLY A 42 2.94 -21.13 -5.92
CA GLY A 42 3.11 -19.83 -6.55
C GLY A 42 4.56 -19.39 -6.46
N ASP A 43 5.07 -18.76 -7.50
CA ASP A 43 6.43 -18.23 -7.46
C ASP A 43 6.48 -16.91 -6.67
N THR A 44 7.69 -16.37 -6.51
CA THR A 44 7.86 -15.11 -5.76
C THR A 44 7.18 -13.93 -6.45
N GLU A 45 7.09 -13.92 -7.78
CA GLU A 45 6.47 -12.84 -8.54
C GLU A 45 4.95 -12.82 -8.32
N GLU A 46 4.30 -13.98 -8.33
CA GLU A 46 2.88 -14.10 -8.01
C GLU A 46 2.57 -13.62 -6.59
N LEU A 47 3.39 -13.98 -5.60
CA LEU A 47 3.21 -13.51 -4.23
C LEU A 47 3.46 -12.00 -4.10
N GLU A 48 4.42 -11.46 -4.83
CA GLU A 48 4.65 -10.01 -4.89
C GLU A 48 3.45 -9.27 -5.51
N TYR A 49 2.78 -9.87 -6.49
CA TYR A 49 1.53 -9.34 -7.05
C TYR A 49 0.38 -9.36 -6.03
N VAL A 50 0.28 -10.42 -5.22
CA VAL A 50 -0.70 -10.48 -4.12
C VAL A 50 -0.46 -9.35 -3.11
N ALA A 51 0.79 -9.16 -2.68
CA ALA A 51 1.15 -8.07 -1.76
C ALA A 51 0.85 -6.68 -2.35
N LEU A 52 1.16 -6.46 -3.63
CA LEU A 52 0.84 -5.23 -4.36
C LEU A 52 -0.69 -5.00 -4.42
N THR A 53 -1.47 -6.04 -4.71
CA THR A 53 -2.92 -5.94 -4.83
C THR A 53 -3.57 -5.58 -3.50
N GLU A 54 -3.08 -6.12 -2.40
CA GLU A 54 -3.57 -5.75 -1.07
C GLU A 54 -3.19 -4.32 -0.67
N ALA A 55 -2.00 -3.83 -1.06
CA ALA A 55 -1.65 -2.42 -0.92
C ALA A 55 -2.57 -1.52 -1.76
N ALA A 56 -2.90 -1.90 -2.99
CA ALA A 56 -3.83 -1.16 -3.84
C ALA A 56 -5.23 -1.10 -3.22
N ARG A 57 -5.73 -2.20 -2.64
CA ARG A 57 -7.01 -2.24 -1.92
C ARG A 57 -6.99 -1.33 -0.69
N ALA A 58 -5.86 -1.22 0.01
CA ALA A 58 -5.69 -0.26 1.09
C ALA A 58 -5.71 1.19 0.58
N SER A 59 -5.10 1.50 -0.57
CA SER A 59 -5.19 2.84 -1.19
C SER A 59 -6.64 3.21 -1.55
N LEU A 60 -7.45 2.25 -2.00
CA LEU A 60 -8.88 2.49 -2.24
C LEU A 60 -9.64 2.84 -0.95
N ARG A 61 -9.30 2.20 0.18
CA ARG A 61 -9.86 2.56 1.48
C ARG A 61 -9.45 3.96 1.92
N MET A 62 -8.21 4.38 1.65
CA MET A 62 -7.76 5.75 1.90
C MET A 62 -8.56 6.76 1.07
N LEU A 63 -8.75 6.51 -0.23
CA LEU A 63 -9.57 7.40 -1.09
C LEU A 63 -11.01 7.49 -0.61
N ALA A 64 -11.59 6.39 -0.11
CA ALA A 64 -12.94 6.39 0.45
C ALA A 64 -13.00 7.24 1.73
N ALA A 65 -11.98 7.17 2.60
CA ALA A 65 -11.86 8.00 3.79
C ALA A 65 -11.68 9.49 3.44
N ASP A 66 -10.75 9.82 2.53
CA ASP A 66 -10.53 11.18 2.03
C ASP A 66 -11.85 11.81 1.52
N ARG A 67 -12.63 11.04 0.75
CA ARG A 67 -13.95 11.49 0.27
C ARG A 67 -14.95 11.74 1.40
N ALA A 68 -14.96 10.87 2.42
CA ALA A 68 -15.85 11.02 3.58
C ALA A 68 -15.47 12.26 4.42
N ASP A 69 -14.17 12.56 4.51
CA ASP A 69 -13.61 13.69 5.24
C ASP A 69 -13.68 15.02 4.46
N GLY A 70 -14.26 15.00 3.24
CA GLY A 70 -14.38 16.18 2.38
C GLY A 70 -13.06 16.65 1.77
N VAL A 71 -12.02 15.80 1.82
CA VAL A 71 -10.77 16.03 1.08
C VAL A 71 -11.10 15.81 -0.39
N ALA A 72 -11.19 16.91 -1.14
CA ALA A 72 -11.36 16.83 -2.59
C ALA A 72 -10.19 16.04 -3.17
N GLY A 73 -10.50 14.94 -3.88
CA GLY A 73 -9.56 14.35 -4.81
C GLY A 73 -9.15 15.45 -5.78
N ALA A 74 -7.85 15.73 -5.83
CA ALA A 74 -7.27 16.79 -6.66
C ALA A 74 -7.82 16.81 -8.09
#